data_AF-A0A8S2WRF7-F1
#
_entry.id   AF-A0A8S2WRF7-F1
#
_cell.length_a   1.000
_cell.length_b   1.000
_cell.length_c   1.000
_cell.angle_alpha   90.00
_cell.angle_beta   90.00
_cell.angle_gamma   90.00
#
_symmetry.space_group_name_H-M   'P 1'
#
loop_
_entity.id
_entity.type
_entity.pdbx_description
1 polymer ?
#
loop_
_entity_poly.entity_id
_entity_poly.type
_entity_poly.pdbx_seq_one_letter_code
_entity_poly.pdbx_strand_id
1 'polypeptide(L)'
;TKTNDEQNTQELPTFDWLPVEMQREIVRRLDNGNDIINVGVLNSNLYRVTKEILIWRELCLFHFGVDENVRERIMKLIQHNDDENNCDWKDVYFKLKRRYGHREVYAEMIHQCQICKCLYWQDSGHLCLYETINKSRSSIPISPTKLVSLLAQ
;
A
#
# COMPACT_ATOMS: atom_id res chain seq x y z
N THR A 1 42.96 41.33 -7.44
CA THR A 1 42.91 40.41 -8.59
C THR A 1 42.37 39.08 -8.13
N LYS A 2 41.09 38.83 -8.46
CA LYS A 2 40.37 37.55 -8.55
C LYS A 2 40.53 36.54 -7.39
N THR A 3 39.59 36.62 -6.44
CA THR A 3 39.10 35.46 -5.67
C THR A 3 38.08 34.72 -6.52
N ASN A 4 38.50 33.65 -7.19
CA ASN A 4 37.62 32.70 -7.86
C ASN A 4 37.59 31.39 -7.04
N ASP A 5 36.88 31.42 -5.92
CA ASP A 5 36.34 30.20 -5.32
C ASP A 5 34.94 30.02 -5.90
N GLU A 6 34.88 29.57 -7.16
CA GLU A 6 33.66 29.05 -7.75
C GLU A 6 33.30 27.76 -7.01
N GLN A 7 32.42 27.90 -6.02
CA GLN A 7 31.75 26.79 -5.37
C GLN A 7 30.97 26.01 -6.43
N ASN A 8 31.59 24.93 -6.92
CA ASN A 8 30.95 23.92 -7.73
C ASN A 8 29.96 23.15 -6.83
N THR A 9 28.79 23.74 -6.60
CA THR A 9 27.66 23.05 -5.98
C THR A 9 27.15 22.05 -7.00
N GLN A 10 27.70 20.83 -6.97
CA GLN A 10 27.15 19.70 -7.72
C GLN A 10 25.68 19.55 -7.29
N GLU A 11 24.76 19.94 -8.17
CA GLU A 11 23.33 19.77 -7.92
C GLU A 11 23.07 18.29 -7.61
N LEU A 12 22.60 18.04 -6.38
CA LEU A 12 22.24 16.70 -5.94
C LEU A 12 21.10 16.19 -6.84
N PRO A 13 21.11 14.91 -7.22
CA PRO A 13 20.05 14.35 -8.01
C PRO A 13 18.70 14.53 -7.31
N THR A 14 17.76 15.15 -8.02
CA THR A 14 16.40 15.38 -7.54
C THR A 14 15.46 14.31 -8.09
N PHE A 15 14.32 14.12 -7.43
CA PHE A 15 13.32 13.14 -7.85
C PHE A 15 12.87 13.33 -9.31
N ASP A 16 12.81 14.58 -9.77
CA ASP A 16 12.42 14.94 -11.14
C ASP A 16 13.38 14.41 -12.21
N TRP A 17 14.61 14.07 -11.83
CA TRP A 17 15.60 13.50 -12.75
C TRP A 17 15.39 12.00 -12.99
N LEU A 18 14.54 11.33 -12.19
CA LEU A 18 14.18 9.94 -12.42
C LEU A 18 13.34 9.82 -13.70
N PRO A 19 13.58 8.80 -14.55
CA PRO A 19 12.69 8.47 -15.65
C PRO A 19 11.24 8.32 -15.18
N VAL A 20 10.27 8.69 -16.01
CA VAL A 20 8.83 8.68 -15.63
C VAL A 20 8.35 7.28 -15.22
N GLU A 21 8.94 6.23 -15.78
CA GLU A 21 8.68 4.83 -15.43
C GLU A 21 9.10 4.53 -13.99
N MET A 22 10.22 5.11 -13.52
CA MET A 22 10.69 4.96 -12.15
C MET A 22 9.83 5.77 -11.19
N GLN A 23 9.43 6.98 -11.58
CA GLN A 23 8.47 7.78 -10.80
C GLN A 23 7.14 7.02 -10.66
N ARG A 24 6.62 6.43 -11.73
CA ARG A 24 5.43 5.57 -11.73
C ARG A 24 5.55 4.40 -10.77
N GLU A 25 6.67 3.70 -10.83
CA GLU A 25 6.94 2.55 -9.97
C GLU A 25 7.05 2.92 -8.48
N ILE A 26 7.51 4.14 -8.17
CA ILE A 26 7.49 4.69 -6.81
C ILE A 26 6.05 5.02 -6.40
N VAL A 27 5.27 5.72 -7.24
CA VAL A 27 3.87 6.05 -6.95
C VAL A 27 3.02 4.80 -6.75
N ARG A 28 3.25 3.75 -7.55
CA ARG A 28 2.56 2.45 -7.43
C ARG A 28 2.78 1.77 -6.08
N ARG A 29 3.90 2.03 -5.40
CA ARG A 29 4.19 1.47 -4.08
C ARG A 29 3.48 2.20 -2.93
N LEU A 30 2.86 3.35 -3.18
CA LEU A 30 2.08 4.04 -2.17
C LEU A 30 0.78 3.28 -1.90
N ASP A 31 0.52 3.01 -0.63
CA ASP A 31 -0.70 2.33 -0.17
C ASP A 31 -1.83 3.31 0.14
N ASN A 32 -1.60 4.62 0.21
CA ASN A 32 -2.64 5.57 0.53
C ASN A 32 -3.02 6.42 -0.69
N GLY A 33 -4.29 6.35 -1.08
CA GLY A 33 -4.82 7.16 -2.18
C GLY A 33 -4.70 8.68 -1.97
N ASN A 34 -4.69 9.15 -0.72
CA ASN A 34 -4.44 10.58 -0.45
C ASN A 34 -3.00 10.97 -0.76
N ASP A 35 -2.04 10.09 -0.46
CA ASP A 35 -0.63 10.36 -0.71
C ASP A 35 -0.34 10.37 -2.21
N ILE A 36 -0.97 9.47 -2.97
CA ILE A 36 -0.95 9.49 -4.44
C ILE A 36 -1.48 10.83 -4.98
N ILE A 37 -2.59 11.35 -4.44
CA ILE A 37 -3.12 12.66 -4.85
C ILE A 37 -2.12 13.78 -4.53
N ASN A 38 -1.57 13.78 -3.32
CA ASN A 38 -0.64 14.82 -2.87
C ASN A 38 0.65 14.84 -3.71
N VAL A 39 1.17 13.66 -4.05
CA VAL A 39 2.32 13.50 -4.95
C VAL A 39 2.04 14.11 -6.32
N GLY A 40 0.81 13.98 -6.83
CA GLY A 40 0.39 14.54 -8.11
C GLY A 40 0.39 16.08 -8.17
N VAL A 41 0.45 16.77 -7.03
CA VAL A 41 0.49 18.24 -6.96
C VAL A 41 1.92 18.79 -7.12
N LEU A 42 2.95 17.93 -6.98
CA LEU A 42 4.35 18.38 -6.94
C LEU A 42 4.89 18.82 -8.30
N ASN A 43 4.61 18.06 -9.37
CA ASN A 43 5.05 18.38 -10.72
C ASN A 43 4.11 17.77 -11.78
N SER A 44 4.29 18.17 -13.05
CA SER A 44 3.43 17.73 -14.17
C SER A 44 3.59 16.26 -14.54
N ASN A 45 4.77 15.67 -14.38
CA ASN A 45 5.01 14.25 -14.64
C ASN A 45 4.26 13.37 -13.63
N LEU A 46 4.39 13.70 -12.34
CA LEU A 46 3.67 13.06 -11.25
C LEU A 46 2.16 13.25 -11.36
N TYR A 47 1.71 14.43 -11.78
CA TYR A 47 0.29 14.66 -12.07
C TYR A 47 -0.25 13.69 -13.14
N ARG A 48 0.52 13.44 -14.20
CA ARG A 48 0.15 12.48 -15.26
C ARG A 48 0.17 11.05 -14.74
N VAL A 49 1.22 10.66 -14.04
CA VAL A 49 1.38 9.33 -13.44
C VAL A 49 0.23 9.02 -12.48
N THR A 50 -0.09 9.92 -11.56
CA THR A 50 -1.13 9.72 -10.54
C THR A 50 -2.55 9.62 -11.10
N LYS A 51 -2.74 9.96 -12.38
CA LYS A 51 -4.00 9.76 -13.12
C LYS A 51 -4.09 8.43 -13.86
N GLU A 52 -3.01 7.65 -13.93
CA GLU A 52 -3.01 6.38 -14.64
C GLU A 52 -4.00 5.39 -13.99
N ILE A 53 -4.87 4.84 -14.82
CA ILE A 53 -5.94 3.92 -14.40
C ILE A 53 -5.41 2.69 -13.66
N LEU A 54 -4.24 2.20 -14.07
CA LEU A 54 -3.62 1.01 -13.50
C LEU A 54 -3.23 1.22 -12.03
N ILE A 55 -2.75 2.41 -11.66
CA ILE A 55 -2.38 2.72 -10.27
C ILE A 55 -3.60 2.56 -9.36
N TRP A 56 -4.74 3.12 -9.74
CA TRP A 56 -5.96 3.04 -8.94
C TRP A 56 -6.60 1.65 -8.95
N ARG A 57 -6.50 0.90 -10.04
CA ARG A 57 -6.95 -0.51 -10.13
C ARG A 57 -6.14 -1.40 -9.20
N GLU A 58 -4.82 -1.31 -9.26
CA GLU A 58 -3.90 -2.06 -8.39
C GLU A 58 -4.13 -1.70 -6.93
N LEU A 59 -4.31 -0.42 -6.62
CA LEU A 59 -4.62 0.06 -5.27
C LEU A 59 -5.95 -0.52 -4.75
N CYS A 60 -6.99 -0.57 -5.58
CA CYS A 60 -8.26 -1.21 -5.22
C CYS A 60 -8.07 -2.70 -4.88
N LEU A 61 -7.35 -3.44 -5.74
CA LEU A 61 -7.08 -4.87 -5.50
C LEU A 61 -6.23 -5.08 -4.24
N PHE A 62 -5.26 -4.22 -3.98
CA PHE A 62 -4.38 -4.32 -2.83
C PHE A 62 -5.13 -4.21 -1.48
N HIS A 63 -6.05 -3.24 -1.34
CA HIS A 63 -6.80 -3.08 -0.09
C HIS A 63 -8.02 -3.97 0.01
N PHE A 64 -8.75 -4.17 -1.09
CA PHE A 64 -10.08 -4.76 -1.07
C PHE A 64 -10.12 -6.17 -1.66
N GLY A 65 -9.03 -6.64 -2.27
CA GLY A 65 -8.94 -7.97 -2.88
C GLY A 65 -8.72 -9.11 -1.89
N VAL A 66 -8.61 -8.83 -0.59
CA VAL A 66 -8.49 -9.87 0.46
C VAL A 66 -9.82 -10.60 0.66
N ASP A 67 -10.96 -9.89 0.53
CA ASP A 67 -12.29 -10.50 0.55
C ASP A 67 -12.63 -11.01 -0.86
N GLU A 68 -12.82 -12.32 -0.99
CA GLU A 68 -13.07 -12.98 -2.28
C GLU A 68 -14.30 -12.41 -3.00
N ASN A 69 -15.37 -12.08 -2.28
CA ASN A 69 -16.59 -11.53 -2.88
C ASN A 69 -16.35 -10.12 -3.42
N VAL A 70 -15.55 -9.33 -2.70
CA VAL A 70 -15.18 -7.97 -3.14
C VAL A 70 -14.20 -8.05 -4.31
N ARG A 71 -13.24 -8.97 -4.26
CA ARG A 71 -12.29 -9.26 -5.34
C ARG A 71 -13.00 -9.62 -6.64
N GLU A 72 -13.94 -10.56 -6.61
CA GLU A 72 -14.72 -10.95 -7.79
C GLU A 72 -15.48 -9.76 -8.39
N ARG A 73 -16.05 -8.89 -7.56
CA ARG A 73 -16.75 -7.67 -8.02
C ARG A 73 -15.80 -6.69 -8.69
N ILE A 74 -14.62 -6.46 -8.11
CA ILE A 74 -13.59 -5.60 -8.70
C ILE A 74 -13.12 -6.19 -10.04
N MET A 75 -12.88 -7.50 -10.11
CA MET A 75 -12.48 -8.18 -11.35
C MET A 75 -13.54 -8.06 -12.45
N LYS A 76 -14.84 -8.18 -12.11
CA LYS A 76 -15.93 -7.93 -13.06
C LYS A 76 -15.95 -6.48 -13.55
N LEU A 77 -15.75 -5.51 -12.66
CA LEU A 77 -15.64 -4.10 -13.04
C LEU A 77 -14.45 -3.83 -13.96
N ILE A 78 -13.33 -4.52 -13.76
CA ILE A 78 -12.16 -4.48 -14.63
C ILE A 78 -12.53 -5.01 -16.03
N GLN A 79 -13.09 -6.21 -16.11
CA GLN A 79 -13.40 -6.89 -17.38
C GLN A 79 -14.47 -6.15 -18.21
N HIS A 80 -15.42 -5.49 -17.55
CA HIS A 80 -16.48 -4.74 -18.23
C HIS A 80 -16.07 -3.33 -18.67
N ASN A 81 -14.94 -2.80 -18.17
CA ASN A 81 -14.47 -1.43 -18.45
C ASN A 81 -13.09 -1.44 -19.11
N ASP A 82 -12.83 -2.37 -20.02
CA ASP A 82 -11.57 -2.39 -20.80
C ASP A 82 -11.40 -1.15 -21.69
N ASP A 83 -12.46 -0.36 -21.91
CA ASP A 83 -12.36 1.00 -22.44
C ASP A 83 -11.91 1.97 -21.33
N GLU A 84 -10.71 2.55 -21.46
CA GLU A 84 -10.06 3.47 -20.51
C GLU A 84 -10.93 4.65 -20.03
N ASN A 85 -12.05 4.94 -20.69
CA ASN A 85 -12.88 6.13 -20.47
C ASN A 85 -14.17 5.91 -19.67
N ASN A 86 -14.52 4.69 -19.25
CA ASN A 86 -15.86 4.45 -18.68
C ASN A 86 -15.90 4.31 -17.14
N CYS A 87 -14.75 4.21 -16.48
CA CYS A 87 -14.70 3.99 -15.03
C CYS A 87 -13.61 4.84 -14.37
N ASP A 88 -14.02 5.82 -13.55
CA ASP A 88 -13.08 6.56 -12.70
C ASP A 88 -12.67 5.69 -11.49
N TRP A 89 -11.55 4.99 -11.64
CA TRP A 89 -11.02 4.09 -10.60
C TRP A 89 -10.58 4.82 -9.33
N LYS A 90 -10.27 6.12 -9.41
CA LYS A 90 -10.02 6.94 -8.22
C LYS A 90 -11.30 7.07 -7.39
N ASP A 91 -12.41 7.38 -8.03
CA ASP A 91 -13.72 7.43 -7.37
C ASP A 91 -14.15 6.07 -6.83
N VAL A 92 -13.91 4.99 -7.58
CA VAL A 92 -14.15 3.61 -7.12
C VAL A 92 -13.35 3.34 -5.84
N TYR A 93 -12.06 3.68 -5.81
CA TYR A 93 -11.23 3.50 -4.62
C TYR A 93 -11.82 4.19 -3.39
N PHE A 94 -12.19 5.48 -3.48
CA PHE A 94 -12.72 6.20 -2.32
C PHE A 94 -14.10 5.69 -1.88
N LYS A 95 -14.93 5.20 -2.81
CA LYS A 95 -16.20 4.52 -2.49
C LYS A 95 -15.96 3.20 -1.75
N LEU A 96 -15.00 2.40 -2.21
CA LEU A 96 -14.61 1.15 -1.55
C LEU A 96 -14.00 1.41 -0.17
N LYS A 97 -13.09 2.39 -0.05
CA LYS A 97 -12.48 2.81 1.22
C LYS A 97 -13.53 3.21 2.26
N ARG A 98 -14.57 3.94 1.84
CA ARG A 98 -15.69 4.31 2.72
C ARG A 98 -16.53 3.12 3.16
N ARG A 99 -16.71 2.12 2.28
CA ARG A 99 -17.58 0.96 2.53
C ARG A 99 -16.91 -0.15 3.32
N TYR A 100 -15.66 -0.44 3.02
CA TYR A 100 -14.93 -1.61 3.54
C TYR A 100 -13.81 -1.24 4.50
N GLY A 101 -13.56 0.06 4.70
CA GLY A 101 -12.43 0.54 5.49
C GLY A 101 -11.13 0.51 4.69
N HIS A 102 -10.00 0.71 5.37
CA HIS A 102 -8.68 0.68 4.76
C HIS A 102 -7.91 -0.51 5.30
N ARG A 103 -7.23 -1.26 4.43
CA ARG A 103 -6.33 -2.32 4.88
C ARG A 103 -5.08 -1.67 5.47
N GLU A 104 -4.90 -1.82 6.78
CA GLU A 104 -3.68 -1.40 7.45
C GLU A 104 -2.57 -2.42 7.16
N VAL A 105 -1.49 -1.94 6.55
CA VAL A 105 -0.28 -2.72 6.32
C VAL A 105 0.87 -1.92 6.92
N TYR A 106 1.64 -2.57 7.78
CA TYR A 106 2.83 -2.00 8.40
C TYR A 106 4.06 -2.76 7.92
N ALA A 107 5.22 -2.10 7.92
CA ALA A 107 6.48 -2.72 7.51
C ALA A 107 6.75 -4.03 8.29
N GLU A 108 6.40 -4.06 9.57
CA GLU A 108 6.42 -5.24 10.42
C GLU A 108 5.05 -5.46 11.06
N MET A 109 4.42 -6.60 10.78
CA MET A 109 3.11 -6.94 11.32
C MET A 109 3.24 -7.85 12.54
N ILE A 110 2.66 -7.45 13.66
CA ILE A 110 2.48 -8.35 14.81
C ILE A 110 1.35 -9.32 14.49
N HIS A 111 1.61 -10.60 14.71
CA HIS A 111 0.62 -11.67 14.59
C HIS A 111 0.30 -12.25 15.97
N GLN A 112 -0.94 -12.70 16.12
CA GLN A 112 -1.36 -13.49 17.25
C GLN A 112 -1.63 -14.93 16.82
N CYS A 113 -0.96 -15.86 17.49
CA CYS A 113 -1.24 -17.28 17.36
C CYS A 113 -2.67 -17.58 17.86
N GLN A 114 -3.50 -18.23 17.06
CA GLN A 114 -4.86 -18.57 17.51
C GLN A 114 -4.88 -19.68 18.58
N ILE A 115 -3.80 -20.45 18.71
CA ILE A 115 -3.68 -21.57 19.66
C ILE A 115 -3.18 -21.06 21.02
N CYS A 116 -1.94 -20.59 21.09
CA CYS A 116 -1.32 -20.18 22.37
C CYS A 116 -1.50 -18.70 22.71
N LYS A 117 -2.14 -17.91 21.83
CA LYS A 117 -2.35 -16.46 21.99
C LYS A 117 -1.08 -15.60 22.09
N CYS A 118 0.09 -16.18 21.87
CA CYS A 118 1.37 -15.48 21.80
C CYS A 118 1.37 -14.43 20.68
N LEU A 119 1.95 -13.27 20.98
CA LEU A 119 2.20 -12.19 20.03
C LEU A 119 3.63 -12.29 19.53
N TYR A 120 3.82 -12.16 18.23
CA TYR A 120 5.14 -12.25 17.61
C TYR A 120 5.20 -11.45 16.31
N TRP A 121 6.40 -11.04 15.93
CA TRP A 121 6.65 -10.40 14.63
C TRP A 121 6.54 -11.42 13.52
N GLN A 122 5.80 -11.09 12.44
CA GLN A 122 5.58 -11.99 11.30
C GLN A 122 6.87 -12.62 10.79
N ASP A 123 7.93 -11.82 10.64
CA ASP A 123 9.20 -12.25 10.04
C ASP A 123 10.09 -13.05 11.00
N SER A 124 9.90 -12.87 12.30
CA SER A 124 10.60 -13.66 13.33
C SER A 124 9.93 -15.02 13.56
N GLY A 125 8.65 -15.15 13.20
CA GLY A 125 7.84 -16.33 13.53
C GLY A 125 7.64 -16.53 15.04
N HIS A 126 7.06 -17.65 15.42
CA HIS A 126 7.02 -18.10 16.82
C HIS A 126 7.13 -19.62 16.88
N LEU A 127 7.67 -20.12 17.99
CA LEU A 127 7.78 -21.55 18.26
C LEU A 127 6.56 -22.00 19.06
N CYS A 128 5.49 -22.40 18.38
CA CYS A 128 4.32 -22.92 19.07
C CYS A 128 4.59 -24.36 19.54
N LEU A 129 4.50 -24.65 20.84
CA LEU A 129 4.60 -26.03 21.34
C LEU A 129 3.49 -26.95 20.80
N TYR A 130 2.40 -26.37 20.26
CA TYR A 130 1.27 -27.07 19.65
C TYR A 130 1.35 -27.16 18.12
N GLU A 131 2.35 -26.54 17.46
CA GLU A 131 2.54 -26.58 16.00
C GLU A 131 2.82 -27.99 15.49
N THR A 132 3.42 -28.85 16.33
CA THR A 132 3.77 -30.23 16.00
C THR A 132 2.56 -31.13 15.76
N ILE A 133 1.36 -30.72 16.22
CA ILE A 133 0.13 -31.53 16.16
C ILE A 133 -0.79 -31.06 15.04
N ASN A 134 -0.80 -29.76 14.72
CA ASN A 134 -1.64 -29.18 13.67
C ASN A 134 -0.82 -28.30 12.73
N LYS A 135 -0.58 -28.79 11.51
CA LYS A 135 0.12 -28.06 10.42
C LYS A 135 -0.61 -26.81 9.94
N SER A 136 -1.84 -26.57 10.38
CA SER A 136 -2.63 -25.38 10.06
C SER A 136 -2.24 -24.23 10.97
N ARG A 137 -1.22 -23.47 10.56
CA ARG A 137 -0.87 -22.16 11.13
C ARG A 137 -2.04 -21.19 10.93
N SER A 138 -2.94 -21.10 11.90
CA SER A 138 -3.89 -20.00 11.98
C SER A 138 -3.32 -18.95 12.93
N SER A 139 -2.54 -18.03 12.37
CA SER A 139 -2.13 -16.80 13.05
C SER A 139 -2.80 -15.63 12.34
N ILE A 140 -3.27 -14.65 13.12
CA ILE A 140 -4.01 -13.51 12.56
C ILE A 140 -3.21 -12.23 12.83
N PRO A 141 -3.04 -11.34 11.84
CA PRO A 141 -2.40 -10.05 12.06
C PRO A 141 -3.21 -9.19 13.05
N ILE A 142 -2.51 -8.40 13.85
CA ILE A 142 -3.08 -7.49 14.84
C ILE A 142 -2.80 -6.03 14.43
N SER A 143 -3.84 -5.20 14.41
CA SER A 143 -3.69 -3.75 14.22
C SER A 143 -3.06 -3.09 15.45
N PRO A 144 -2.36 -1.96 15.32
CA PRO A 144 -1.80 -1.22 16.46
C PRO A 144 -2.86 -0.87 17.51
N THR A 145 -4.06 -0.47 17.08
CA THR A 145 -5.19 -0.19 18.00
C THR A 145 -5.61 -1.43 18.77
N LYS A 146 -5.69 -2.59 18.10
CA LYS A 146 -6.01 -3.86 18.76
C LYS A 146 -4.91 -4.29 19.71
N LEU A 147 -3.64 -4.09 19.35
CA LEU A 147 -2.50 -4.37 20.23
C LEU A 147 -2.58 -3.55 21.52
N VAL A 148 -2.79 -2.23 21.42
CA VAL A 148 -2.95 -1.35 22.59
C VAL A 148 -4.09 -1.85 23.48
N SER A 149 -5.22 -2.27 22.90
CA SER A 149 -6.35 -2.80 23.68
C SER A 149 -6.05 -4.13 24.40
N LEU A 150 -5.10 -4.91 23.91
CA LEU A 150 -4.66 -6.16 24.54
C LEU A 150 -3.70 -5.88 25.70
N LEU A 151 -2.89 -4.83 25.60
CA LEU A 151 -1.90 -4.46 26.62
C LEU A 151 -2.49 -3.61 27.76
N ALA A 152 -3.69 -3.05 27.56
CA ALA A 152 -4.38 -2.22 28.55
C ALA A 152 -5.24 -3.01 29.55
N GLN A 153 -5.19 -4.34 29.53
CA GLN A 153 -5.89 -5.26 30.45
C GLN A 153 -4.95 -5.73 31.55
#